data_AF-A0A6I9YRX7-F1
#
_entry.id   AF-A0A6I9YRX7-F1
#
_cell.length_a   1.000
_cell.length_b   1.000
_cell.length_c   1.000
_cell.angle_alpha   90.00
_cell.angle_beta   90.00
_cell.angle_gamma   90.00
#
_symmetry.space_group_name_H-M   'P 1'
#
loop_
_entity.id
_entity.type
_entity.pdbx_description
1 polymer ?
#
loop_
_entity_poly.entity_id
_entity_poly.type
_entity_poly.pdbx_seq_one_letter_code
_entity_poly.pdbx_strand_id
1 'polypeptide(L)'
;MMEIFFETKDVFQLKDIEKIASKEKGITSMSVKDILQSLVDDGMVDTDRIGTSNYFWAFPSKALHTRKCKLEELQNQLLTEVPGRT
;
A
#
# COMPACT_ATOMS: atom_id res chain seq x y z
N MET A 1 -2.47 -8.49 -1.49
CA MET A 1 -3.14 -7.34 -2.13
C MET A 1 -2.13 -6.47 -2.85
N MET A 2 -1.06 -6.06 -2.18
CA MET A 2 0.08 -5.35 -2.81
C MET A 2 0.72 -6.06 -4.00
N GLU A 3 0.83 -7.39 -3.97
CA GLU A 3 1.37 -8.18 -5.09
C GLU A 3 0.59 -7.97 -6.39
N ILE A 4 -0.74 -7.84 -6.32
CA ILE A 4 -1.61 -7.61 -7.47
C ILE A 4 -1.22 -6.29 -8.16
N PHE A 5 -1.01 -5.23 -7.38
CA PHE A 5 -0.61 -3.92 -7.91
C PHE A 5 0.84 -3.89 -8.41
N PHE A 6 1.77 -4.56 -7.72
CA PHE A 6 3.19 -4.54 -8.10
C PHE A 6 3.52 -5.41 -9.31
N GLU A 7 2.79 -6.50 -9.52
CA GLU A 7 3.03 -7.42 -10.63
C GLU A 7 2.45 -6.88 -11.93
N THR A 8 1.26 -6.30 -11.87
CA THR A 8 0.58 -5.74 -13.04
C THR A 8 1.02 -4.32 -13.38
N LYS A 9 1.44 -3.52 -12.38
CA LYS A 9 1.80 -2.09 -12.55
C LYS A 9 0.70 -1.27 -13.22
N ASP A 10 -0.55 -1.67 -13.02
CA ASP A 10 -1.73 -1.12 -13.68
C ASP A 10 -2.67 -0.41 -12.68
N VAL A 11 -3.56 0.40 -13.23
CA VAL A 11 -4.62 1.08 -12.47
C VAL A 11 -5.87 0.21 -12.48
N PHE A 12 -6.44 -0.06 -11.31
CA PHE A 12 -7.63 -0.90 -11.19
C PHE A 12 -8.82 -0.13 -10.64
N GLN A 13 -10.01 -0.51 -11.09
CA GLN A 13 -11.25 -0.09 -10.44
C GLN A 13 -11.52 -0.96 -9.21
N LEU A 14 -12.29 -0.42 -8.26
CA LEU A 14 -12.71 -1.16 -7.07
C LEU A 14 -13.30 -2.54 -7.41
N LYS A 15 -14.14 -2.59 -8.44
CA LYS A 15 -14.82 -3.83 -8.89
C LYS A 15 -13.84 -4.87 -9.43
N ASP A 16 -12.81 -4.43 -10.16
CA ASP A 16 -11.77 -5.31 -10.67
C ASP A 16 -10.90 -5.86 -9.54
N ILE A 17 -10.53 -5.02 -8.57
CA ILE A 17 -9.79 -5.45 -7.38
C ILE A 17 -10.60 -6.46 -6.58
N GLU A 18 -11.89 -6.20 -6.35
CA GLU A 18 -12.77 -7.14 -5.65
C GLU A 18 -12.79 -8.51 -6.35
N LYS A 19 -12.84 -8.52 -7.68
CA LYS A 19 -12.86 -9.74 -8.49
C LYS A 19 -11.52 -10.48 -8.46
N ILE A 20 -10.40 -9.78 -8.60
CA ILE A 20 -9.06 -10.36 -8.56
C ILE A 20 -8.75 -10.89 -7.16
N ALA A 21 -9.04 -10.11 -6.11
CA ALA A 21 -8.81 -10.51 -4.73
C ALA A 21 -9.65 -11.71 -4.31
N SER A 22 -10.91 -11.78 -4.76
CA SER A 22 -11.76 -12.96 -4.56
C SER A 22 -11.19 -14.20 -5.28
N LYS A 23 -10.63 -14.02 -6.49
CA LYS A 23 -10.15 -15.11 -7.34
C LYS A 23 -8.77 -15.63 -6.94
N GLU A 24 -7.83 -14.75 -6.63
CA GLU A 24 -6.42 -15.10 -6.35
C GLU A 24 -6.17 -15.37 -4.87
N LYS A 25 -6.78 -14.59 -3.97
CA LYS A 25 -6.53 -14.67 -2.53
C LYS A 25 -7.72 -15.19 -1.74
N GLY A 26 -8.87 -15.44 -2.38
CA GLY A 26 -10.09 -15.89 -1.70
C GLY A 26 -10.67 -14.86 -0.73
N ILE A 27 -10.36 -13.58 -0.92
CA ILE A 27 -10.75 -12.51 0.01
C ILE A 27 -12.16 -12.01 -0.33
N THR A 28 -13.04 -11.98 0.66
CA THR A 28 -14.40 -11.45 0.52
C THR A 28 -14.39 -9.94 0.24
N SER A 29 -15.32 -9.46 -0.59
CA SER A 29 -15.46 -8.04 -0.97
C SER A 29 -15.43 -7.03 0.18
N MET A 30 -16.01 -7.38 1.35
CA MET A 30 -15.92 -6.52 2.55
C MET A 30 -14.47 -6.33 3.01
N SER A 31 -13.74 -7.43 3.18
CA SER A 31 -12.33 -7.39 3.58
C SER A 31 -11.45 -6.71 2.53
N VAL A 32 -11.79 -6.81 1.24
CA VAL A 32 -11.07 -6.07 0.19
C VAL A 32 -11.15 -4.57 0.45
N LYS A 33 -12.33 -4.02 0.78
CA LYS A 33 -12.50 -2.60 1.07
C LYS A 33 -11.74 -2.17 2.33
N ASP A 34 -11.82 -2.95 3.40
CA ASP A 34 -11.10 -2.67 4.64
C ASP A 34 -9.58 -2.65 4.42
N ILE A 35 -9.05 -3.65 3.72
CA ILE A 35 -7.62 -3.73 3.39
C ILE A 35 -7.23 -2.56 2.48
N LEU A 36 -8.02 -2.26 1.45
CA LEU A 36 -7.71 -1.18 0.52
C LEU A 36 -7.72 0.19 1.22
N GLN A 37 -8.69 0.44 2.11
CA GLN A 37 -8.71 1.65 2.93
C GLN A 37 -7.49 1.73 3.85
N SER A 38 -7.14 0.65 4.54
CA SER A 38 -5.94 0.63 5.39
C SER A 38 -4.68 0.94 4.58
N LEU A 39 -4.56 0.38 3.37
CA LEU A 39 -3.40 0.62 2.50
C LEU A 39 -3.35 2.06 1.95
N VAL A 40 -4.51 2.69 1.76
CA VAL A 40 -4.61 4.12 1.39
C VAL A 40 -4.25 4.99 2.58
N ASP A 41 -4.71 4.65 3.79
CA ASP A 41 -4.39 5.36 5.04
C ASP A 41 -2.88 5.32 5.34
N ASP A 42 -2.26 4.15 5.14
CA ASP A 42 -0.81 3.95 5.22
C ASP A 42 -0.02 4.66 4.09
N GLY A 43 -0.70 5.30 3.13
CA GLY A 43 -0.10 6.00 2.00
C GLY A 43 0.62 5.09 1.00
N MET A 44 0.28 3.79 0.99
CA MET A 44 0.89 2.80 0.11
C MET A 44 0.12 2.58 -1.19
N VAL A 45 -1.19 2.82 -1.20
CA VAL A 45 -2.05 2.79 -2.39
C VAL A 45 -2.62 4.19 -2.60
N ASP A 46 -2.50 4.69 -3.81
CA ASP A 46 -3.14 5.94 -4.21
C ASP A 46 -4.55 5.63 -4.74
N THR A 47 -5.50 6.51 -4.45
CA THR A 47 -6.87 6.42 -4.96
C THR A 47 -7.30 7.76 -5.53
N ASP A 48 -8.02 7.71 -6.65
CA ASP A 48 -8.63 8.89 -7.25
C ASP A 48 -9.98 8.57 -7.87
N ARG A 49 -10.88 9.55 -7.77
CA ARG A 49 -12.24 9.44 -8.26
C ARG A 49 -12.37 10.19 -9.58
N ILE A 50 -12.48 9.42 -10.65
CA ILE A 50 -12.70 9.95 -12.00
C ILE A 50 -14.17 9.70 -12.37
N GLY A 51 -14.97 10.76 -12.32
CA GLY A 51 -16.41 10.72 -12.59
C GLY A 51 -17.21 9.95 -11.51
N THR A 52 -17.79 8.82 -11.90
CA THR A 52 -18.60 7.95 -11.02
C THR A 52 -17.83 6.75 -10.47
N SER A 53 -16.56 6.56 -10.87
CA SER A 53 -15.76 5.39 -10.50
C SER A 53 -14.52 5.78 -9.71
N ASN A 54 -14.17 4.95 -8.72
CA ASN A 54 -12.93 5.08 -7.96
C ASN A 54 -11.87 4.16 -8.56
N TYR A 55 -10.71 4.75 -8.82
CA TYR A 55 -9.52 4.11 -9.34
C TYR A 55 -8.49 3.99 -8.21
N PHE A 56 -7.73 2.90 -8.26
CA PHE A 56 -6.70 2.58 -7.28
C PHE A 56 -5.46 2.10 -8.02
N TRP A 57 -4.31 2.60 -7.60
CA TRP A 57 -3.02 2.18 -8.15
C TRP A 57 -1.96 2.27 -7.08
N ALA A 58 -0.88 1.52 -7.25
CA ALA A 58 0.28 1.62 -6.40
C ALA A 58 1.54 1.50 -7.25
N PHE A 59 2.50 2.40 -7.02
CA PHE A 59 3.78 2.33 -7.71
C PHE A 59 4.77 1.46 -6.93
N PRO A 60 5.53 0.57 -7.59
CA PRO A 60 6.58 -0.22 -6.93
C PRO A 60 7.65 0.66 -6.25
N SER A 61 7.86 1.89 -6.76
CA SER A 61 8.75 2.88 -6.13
C SER A 61 8.24 3.38 -4.78
N LYS A 62 6.92 3.42 -4.54
CA LYS A 62 6.33 3.85 -3.27
C LYS A 62 6.59 2.84 -2.15
N ALA A 63 6.47 1.54 -2.40
CA ALA A 63 6.86 0.54 -1.40
C ALA A 63 8.35 0.58 -1.06
N LEU A 64 9.21 0.85 -2.05
CA LEU A 64 10.64 1.00 -1.84
C LEU A 64 10.95 2.26 -1.01
N HIS A 65 10.24 3.37 -1.27
CA HIS A 65 10.35 4.61 -0.52
C HIS A 65 9.83 4.46 0.91
N THR A 66 8.67 3.85 1.13
CA THR A 66 8.14 3.58 2.48
C THR A 66 9.07 2.67 3.27
N ARG A 67 9.64 1.63 2.65
CA ARG A 67 10.65 0.78 3.29
C ARG A 67 11.91 1.55 3.65
N LYS A 68 12.40 2.44 2.76
CA LYS A 68 13.55 3.31 3.04
C LYS A 68 13.26 4.30 4.17
N CYS A 69 12.13 5.01 4.13
CA CYS A 69 11.73 5.93 5.20
C CYS A 69 11.56 5.21 6.54
N LYS A 70 11.00 4.00 6.56
CA LYS A 70 10.90 3.20 7.80
C LYS A 70 12.27 2.76 8.30
N LEU A 71 13.18 2.41 7.38
CA LEU A 71 14.59 2.11 7.71
C LEU A 71 15.31 3.34 8.28
N GLU A 72 15.11 4.51 7.68
CA GLU A 72 15.68 5.78 8.14
C GLU A 72 15.10 6.19 9.49
N GLU A 73 13.80 6.03 9.72
CA GLU A 73 13.13 6.29 11.01
C GLU A 73 13.69 5.38 12.11
N LEU A 74 13.79 4.07 11.86
CA LEU A 74 14.38 3.11 12.79
C LEU A 74 15.88 3.34 13.01
N GLN A 75 16.63 3.74 11.97
CA GLN A 75 18.03 4.14 12.11
C GLN A 75 18.18 5.41 12.96
N ASN A 76 17.32 6.40 12.78
CA ASN A 76 17.34 7.62 13.58
C ASN A 76 17.04 7.32 15.05
N GLN A 77 16.08 6.42 15.32
CA GLN A 77 15.78 5.98 16.69
C GLN A 77 17.00 5.31 17.34
N LEU A 78 17.64 4.36 16.65
CA LEU A 78 18.87 3.72 17.13
C LEU A 78 20.03 4.71 17.35
N LEU A 79 20.12 5.75 16.50
CA LEU A 79 21.17 6.77 16.58
C LEU A 79 20.92 7.74 17.74
N THR A 80 19.66 8.03 18.08
CA THR A 80 19.28 8.81 19.27
C THR A 80 19.38 8.02 20.58
N GLU A 81 19.38 6.69 20.53
CA GLU A 81 19.39 5.83 21.70
C GLU A 81 20.79 5.38 22.15
N VAL A 82 21.89 5.82 21.51
CA VAL A 82 23.23 5.55 22.04
C VAL A 82 23.53 6.53 23.18
N PRO A 83 23.47 6.11 24.45
CA PRO A 83 23.82 6.96 25.58
C PRO A 83 25.34 6.88 25.71
N GLY A 84 26.03 7.96 25.33
CA GLY A 84 27.44 8.13 25.65
C GLY A 84 28.37 8.09 24.44
N ARG A 85 28.68 9.27 23.92
CA ARG A 85 30.06 9.65 23.69
C ARG A 85 30.29 11.05 24.24
N THR A 86 31.20 11.07 25.22
CA THR A 86 31.86 12.18 25.94
C THR A 86 30.98 13.11 26.77
#